data_AF-X1ELS4-F1
#
_entry.id   AF-X1ELS4-F1
#
_cell.length_a   1.000
_cell.length_b   1.000
_cell.length_c   1.000
_cell.angle_alpha   90.00
_cell.angle_beta   90.00
_cell.angle_gamma   90.00
#
_symmetry.space_group_name_H-M   'P 1'
#
loop_
_entity.id
_entity.type
_entity.pdbx_description
1 polymer ?
#
loop_
_entity_poly.entity_id
_entity_poly.type
_entity_poly.pdbx_seq_one_letter_code
_entity_poly.pdbx_strand_id
1 'polypeptide(L)'
;EYKTDIRAGRDYIENKYYKVIAEANGTVTIVDKLNNKVFKNCNRFVDGGDAGDEYTYSPPLNDQLVVSQMNNISIQDVGPSEATLKVSGKMMLPVGLKSDRKSRAEKMIECPIESEIKLFSDIQRIEFKTKFNNRVCDHRLQVEFPTAIKSDYVYAEGHFEVVKRSINIPGSEGWKEKAYKTAHNSGFVDISDGEYGLALLNQGLPEYEIIPENNTIALTLLRCVGWLSRGDLEYKKGNVGSSFATPEAQCLGENTFYYALIPHQGSWDDASISQKTRQYKTKVLSKQLKNQSGNLSSSFSFIQLEGKDLEISALKKHEFEDKLLIRVYNPTDRETTGKIK
;
A
#
# COMPACT_ATOMS: atom_id res chain seq x y z
N GLU A 1 2.31 -31.37 20.06
CA GLU A 1 1.39 -30.49 19.31
C GLU A 1 1.72 -29.04 19.64
N TYR A 2 1.85 -28.17 18.65
CA TYR A 2 2.05 -26.74 18.89
C TYR A 2 0.67 -26.08 19.08
N LYS A 3 0.48 -25.34 20.17
CA LYS A 3 -0.75 -24.56 20.37
C LYS A 3 -0.70 -23.34 19.45
N THR A 4 -1.66 -23.21 18.53
CA THR A 4 -1.77 -22.09 17.60
C THR A 4 -3.17 -21.47 17.64
N ASP A 5 -3.25 -20.16 17.44
CA ASP A 5 -4.48 -19.41 17.23
C ASP A 5 -4.90 -19.36 15.75
N ILE A 6 -4.03 -19.80 14.84
CA ILE A 6 -4.29 -19.87 13.41
C ILE A 6 -5.36 -20.92 13.12
N ARG A 7 -6.36 -20.54 12.32
CA ARG A 7 -7.40 -21.39 11.79
C ARG A 7 -7.62 -21.06 10.31
N ALA A 8 -7.97 -22.07 9.52
CA ALA A 8 -8.35 -21.89 8.12
C ALA A 8 -9.59 -22.71 7.81
N GLY A 9 -10.45 -22.17 6.96
CA GLY A 9 -11.60 -22.84 6.37
C GLY A 9 -11.43 -23.02 4.87
N ARG A 10 -12.54 -23.18 4.13
CA ARG A 10 -12.49 -23.29 2.67
C ARG A 10 -12.13 -21.96 1.99
N ASP A 11 -12.61 -20.87 2.56
CA ASP A 11 -12.64 -19.52 1.99
C ASP A 11 -12.17 -18.47 2.99
N TYR A 12 -11.64 -18.87 4.15
CA TYR A 12 -11.17 -17.93 5.16
C TYR A 12 -9.89 -18.39 5.86
N ILE A 13 -9.14 -17.41 6.36
CA ILE A 13 -8.07 -17.58 7.35
C ILE A 13 -8.37 -16.69 8.56
N GLU A 14 -7.89 -17.11 9.72
CA GLU A 14 -8.26 -16.50 10.99
C GLU A 14 -7.12 -16.66 12.01
N ASN A 15 -6.84 -15.62 12.79
CA ASN A 15 -6.00 -15.67 13.98
C ASN A 15 -6.75 -15.03 15.17
N LYS A 16 -6.11 -14.77 16.31
CA LYS A 16 -6.80 -14.13 17.45
C LYS A 16 -7.26 -12.68 17.19
N TYR A 17 -6.69 -12.00 16.20
CA TYR A 17 -6.97 -10.58 15.90
C TYR A 17 -7.98 -10.42 14.76
N TYR A 18 -7.84 -11.21 13.70
CA TYR A 18 -8.57 -11.02 12.45
C TYR A 18 -9.17 -12.32 11.94
N LYS A 19 -10.27 -12.17 11.19
CA LYS A 19 -10.74 -13.19 10.25
C LYS A 19 -10.86 -12.54 8.88
N VAL A 20 -10.21 -13.14 7.87
CA VAL A 20 -10.26 -12.68 6.48
C VAL A 20 -11.00 -13.73 5.66
N ILE A 21 -12.06 -13.33 4.97
CA ILE A 21 -12.96 -14.19 4.20
C ILE A 21 -12.88 -13.74 2.74
N ALA A 22 -12.60 -14.65 1.82
CA ALA A 22 -12.68 -14.39 0.39
C ALA A 22 -14.13 -14.47 -0.08
N GLU A 23 -14.57 -13.43 -0.77
CA GLU A 23 -15.91 -13.33 -1.32
C GLU A 23 -15.96 -13.86 -2.75
N ALA A 24 -17.15 -14.27 -3.22
CA ALA A 24 -17.32 -14.83 -4.57
C ALA A 24 -16.98 -13.85 -5.71
N ASN A 25 -16.99 -12.54 -5.43
CA ASN A 25 -16.62 -11.49 -6.38
C ASN A 25 -15.09 -11.23 -6.42
N GLY A 26 -14.30 -11.90 -5.58
CA GLY A 26 -12.85 -11.75 -5.48
C GLY A 26 -12.36 -10.72 -4.45
N THR A 27 -13.26 -9.96 -3.85
CA THR A 27 -12.90 -9.09 -2.72
C THR A 27 -12.73 -9.91 -1.44
N VAL A 28 -12.26 -9.28 -0.37
CA VAL A 28 -12.20 -9.90 0.95
C VAL A 28 -13.02 -9.11 1.97
N THR A 29 -13.67 -9.84 2.88
CA THR A 29 -14.24 -9.27 4.11
C THR A 29 -13.25 -9.47 5.24
N ILE A 30 -12.94 -8.39 5.96
CA ILE A 30 -12.03 -8.37 7.10
C ILE A 30 -12.85 -8.12 8.36
N VAL A 31 -12.87 -9.10 9.25
CA VAL A 31 -13.44 -8.99 10.59
C VAL A 31 -12.31 -8.67 11.56
N ASP A 32 -12.33 -7.47 12.11
CA ASP A 32 -11.46 -7.06 13.20
C ASP A 32 -12.11 -7.42 14.53
N LYS A 33 -11.55 -8.45 15.18
CA LYS A 33 -12.06 -9.00 16.43
C LYS A 33 -11.67 -8.17 17.64
N LEU A 34 -10.61 -7.38 17.53
CA LEU A 34 -10.18 -6.49 18.61
C LEU A 34 -11.15 -5.32 18.78
N ASN A 35 -11.62 -4.79 17.66
CA ASN A 35 -12.45 -3.58 17.64
C ASN A 35 -13.91 -3.84 17.30
N ASN A 36 -14.28 -5.10 17.06
CA ASN A 36 -15.62 -5.52 16.66
C ASN A 36 -16.12 -4.75 15.41
N LYS A 37 -15.25 -4.67 14.40
CA LYS A 37 -15.53 -3.98 13.12
C LYS A 37 -15.46 -4.98 11.97
N VAL A 38 -16.19 -4.66 10.91
CA VAL A 38 -16.20 -5.46 9.68
C VAL A 38 -16.01 -4.54 8.49
N PHE A 39 -14.95 -4.77 7.73
CA PHE A 39 -14.72 -4.12 6.45
C PHE A 39 -15.07 -5.07 5.32
N LYS A 40 -15.95 -4.63 4.44
CA LYS A 40 -16.41 -5.42 3.29
C LYS A 40 -15.84 -4.85 2.00
N ASN A 41 -15.78 -5.69 0.97
CA ASN A 41 -15.30 -5.30 -0.36
C ASN A 41 -13.84 -4.76 -0.34
N CYS A 42 -13.02 -5.24 0.59
CA CYS A 42 -11.59 -4.89 0.65
C CYS A 42 -10.80 -5.65 -0.42
N ASN A 43 -9.58 -5.19 -0.69
CA ASN A 43 -8.70 -5.79 -1.70
C ASN A 43 -9.36 -5.84 -3.09
N ARG A 44 -10.12 -4.80 -3.41
CA ARG A 44 -10.85 -4.65 -4.68
C ARG A 44 -9.94 -4.01 -5.70
N PHE A 45 -9.66 -4.69 -6.81
CA PHE A 45 -8.82 -4.13 -7.87
C PHE A 45 -9.66 -3.38 -8.91
N VAL A 46 -9.25 -2.15 -9.20
CA VAL A 46 -9.93 -1.25 -10.14
C VAL A 46 -8.92 -0.71 -11.14
N ASP A 47 -9.32 -0.75 -12.40
CA ASP A 47 -8.50 -0.36 -13.53
C ASP A 47 -9.19 0.75 -14.34
N GLY A 48 -8.54 1.90 -14.43
CA GLY A 48 -8.98 3.04 -15.25
C GLY A 48 -7.99 3.34 -16.38
N GLY A 49 -8.39 4.17 -17.33
CA GLY A 49 -7.50 4.66 -18.39
C GLY A 49 -6.54 5.74 -17.87
N ASP A 50 -5.36 5.82 -18.48
CA ASP A 50 -4.43 6.94 -18.28
C ASP A 50 -3.98 7.51 -19.63
N ALA A 51 -4.55 8.65 -19.99
CA ALA A 51 -4.15 9.47 -21.13
C ALA A 51 -3.08 10.51 -20.78
N GLY A 52 -2.48 10.38 -19.60
CA GLY A 52 -1.42 11.20 -19.07
C GLY A 52 -0.04 10.98 -19.70
N ASP A 53 0.96 11.34 -18.91
CA ASP A 53 2.38 11.18 -19.17
C ASP A 53 3.10 10.73 -17.89
N GLU A 54 4.44 10.62 -17.91
CA GLU A 54 5.22 10.16 -16.76
C GLU A 54 5.11 11.07 -15.53
N TYR A 55 4.74 12.35 -15.71
CA TYR A 55 4.57 13.30 -14.61
C TYR A 55 3.14 13.35 -14.08
N THR A 56 2.17 13.26 -14.98
CA THR A 56 0.79 13.65 -14.73
C THR A 56 -0.15 12.53 -15.12
N TYR A 57 -0.79 11.89 -14.12
CA TYR A 57 -1.98 11.10 -14.37
C TYR A 57 -3.09 11.97 -14.95
N SER A 58 -3.72 11.51 -16.03
CA SER A 58 -4.87 12.19 -16.61
C SER A 58 -5.82 11.16 -17.23
N PRO A 59 -7.02 10.93 -16.66
CA PRO A 59 -7.97 10.00 -17.25
C PRO A 59 -8.41 10.47 -18.64
N PRO A 60 -8.80 9.54 -19.54
CA PRO A 60 -9.48 9.92 -20.77
C PRO A 60 -10.84 10.55 -20.47
N LEU A 61 -11.32 11.41 -21.36
CA LEU A 61 -12.58 12.17 -21.18
C LEU A 61 -13.78 11.26 -20.89
N ASN A 62 -13.89 10.16 -21.62
CA ASN A 62 -14.91 9.14 -21.41
C ASN A 62 -14.22 7.85 -20.97
N ASP A 63 -13.81 7.82 -19.70
CA ASP A 63 -13.19 6.64 -19.11
C ASP A 63 -14.22 5.60 -18.69
N GLN A 64 -13.79 4.34 -18.71
CA GLN A 64 -14.55 3.22 -18.20
C GLN A 64 -13.68 2.41 -17.24
N LEU A 65 -14.12 2.39 -15.98
CA LEU A 65 -13.47 1.59 -14.94
C LEU A 65 -13.82 0.12 -15.11
N VAL A 66 -12.81 -0.74 -14.97
CA VAL A 66 -12.95 -2.19 -14.94
C VAL A 66 -12.60 -2.68 -13.55
N VAL A 67 -13.43 -3.58 -13.01
CA VAL A 67 -13.24 -4.17 -11.68
C VAL A 67 -12.84 -5.62 -11.85
N SER A 68 -11.87 -6.09 -11.07
CA SER A 68 -11.43 -7.48 -11.15
C SER A 68 -12.54 -8.47 -10.80
N GLN A 69 -12.54 -9.62 -11.46
CA GLN A 69 -13.30 -10.79 -11.05
C GLN A 69 -12.32 -11.92 -10.73
N MET A 70 -12.18 -12.26 -9.45
CA MET A 70 -11.28 -13.31 -8.99
C MET A 70 -12.06 -14.38 -8.24
N ASN A 71 -12.43 -15.44 -8.94
CA ASN A 71 -13.31 -16.49 -8.42
C ASN A 71 -12.56 -17.76 -7.96
N ASN A 72 -11.24 -17.80 -8.15
CA ASN A 72 -10.44 -18.93 -7.69
C ASN A 72 -9.88 -18.67 -6.30
N ILE A 73 -10.43 -19.37 -5.31
CA ILE A 73 -10.08 -19.23 -3.90
C ILE A 73 -9.42 -20.53 -3.43
N SER A 74 -8.26 -20.41 -2.79
CA SER A 74 -7.55 -21.54 -2.22
C SER A 74 -6.82 -21.16 -0.93
N ILE A 75 -6.62 -22.11 -0.04
CA ILE A 75 -5.78 -21.95 1.14
C ILE A 75 -4.39 -22.52 0.85
N GLN A 76 -3.37 -21.80 1.26
CA GLN A 76 -1.96 -22.15 1.14
C GLN A 76 -1.26 -22.03 2.49
N ASP A 77 -0.18 -22.80 2.68
CA ASP A 77 0.77 -22.64 3.79
C ASP A 77 0.12 -22.48 5.17
N VAL A 78 -0.70 -23.45 5.60
CA VAL A 78 -1.28 -23.47 6.95
C VAL A 78 -0.30 -24.12 7.92
N GLY A 79 0.29 -23.31 8.78
CA GLY A 79 1.20 -23.75 9.84
C GLY A 79 0.83 -23.16 11.20
N PRO A 80 1.58 -23.52 12.26
CA PRO A 80 1.32 -22.99 13.60
C PRO A 80 1.61 -21.49 13.73
N SER A 81 2.39 -20.91 12.81
CA SER A 81 2.82 -19.50 12.88
C SER A 81 2.16 -18.61 11.83
N GLU A 82 1.56 -19.16 10.78
CA GLU A 82 0.95 -18.39 9.70
C GLU A 82 -0.06 -19.22 8.89
N ALA A 83 -0.94 -18.53 8.17
CA ALA A 83 -1.79 -19.09 7.13
C ALA A 83 -1.91 -18.11 5.96
N THR A 84 -2.03 -18.64 4.75
CA THR A 84 -2.18 -17.86 3.53
C THR A 84 -3.49 -18.21 2.81
N LEU A 85 -4.29 -17.20 2.49
CA LEU A 85 -5.46 -17.28 1.63
C LEU A 85 -5.08 -16.72 0.26
N LYS A 86 -5.30 -17.46 -0.80
CA LYS A 86 -5.02 -17.02 -2.17
C LYS A 86 -6.31 -16.83 -2.94
N VAL A 87 -6.45 -15.65 -3.53
CA VAL A 87 -7.56 -15.28 -4.42
C VAL A 87 -6.97 -14.93 -5.78
N SER A 88 -7.41 -15.59 -6.85
CA SER A 88 -6.89 -15.35 -8.20
C SER A 88 -7.97 -15.38 -9.28
N GLY A 89 -7.64 -14.78 -10.41
CA GLY A 89 -8.51 -14.71 -11.57
C GLY A 89 -7.88 -13.87 -12.67
N LYS A 90 -8.73 -13.07 -13.31
CA LYS A 90 -8.34 -12.29 -14.50
C LYS A 90 -9.12 -11.00 -14.61
N MET A 91 -8.48 -10.01 -15.24
CA MET A 91 -9.11 -8.76 -15.65
C MET A 91 -9.17 -8.72 -17.18
N MET A 92 -10.36 -8.49 -17.73
CA MET A 92 -10.49 -8.17 -19.16
C MET A 92 -10.29 -6.67 -19.29
N LEU A 93 -9.15 -6.24 -19.85
CA LEU A 93 -8.77 -4.82 -19.92
C LEU A 93 -8.68 -4.34 -21.37
N PRO A 94 -9.08 -3.09 -21.68
CA PRO A 94 -8.81 -2.46 -22.96
C PRO A 94 -7.31 -2.48 -23.29
N VAL A 95 -6.95 -2.77 -24.54
CA VAL A 95 -5.53 -2.83 -24.97
C VAL A 95 -4.74 -1.53 -24.80
N GLY A 96 -5.43 -0.40 -24.68
CA GLY A 96 -4.86 0.93 -24.58
C GLY A 96 -5.90 1.99 -24.87
N LEU A 97 -5.46 3.20 -25.20
CA LEU A 97 -6.34 4.27 -25.64
C LEU A 97 -6.74 4.12 -27.11
N LYS A 98 -7.88 4.72 -27.49
CA LYS A 98 -8.20 5.01 -28.89
C LYS A 98 -7.20 6.03 -29.46
N SER A 99 -7.12 6.13 -30.78
CA SER A 99 -6.22 7.07 -31.47
C SER A 99 -6.46 8.53 -31.09
N ASP A 100 -7.69 8.90 -30.74
CA ASP A 100 -8.06 10.24 -30.27
C ASP A 100 -7.79 10.46 -28.78
N ARG A 101 -7.42 9.40 -28.03
CA ARG A 101 -7.11 9.39 -26.60
C ARG A 101 -8.25 9.82 -25.67
N LYS A 102 -9.47 9.98 -26.20
CA LYS A 102 -10.64 10.41 -25.40
C LYS A 102 -11.35 9.26 -24.71
N SER A 103 -11.05 8.03 -25.10
CA SER A 103 -11.61 6.81 -24.54
C SER A 103 -10.63 5.66 -24.67
N ARG A 104 -10.89 4.59 -23.91
CA ARG A 104 -10.16 3.33 -24.04
C ARG A 104 -10.62 2.57 -25.28
N ALA A 105 -9.74 1.73 -25.82
CA ALA A 105 -10.03 0.88 -26.97
C ALA A 105 -11.12 -0.16 -26.65
N GLU A 106 -11.86 -0.59 -27.67
CA GLU A 106 -12.91 -1.63 -27.51
C GLU A 106 -12.33 -3.04 -27.42
N LYS A 107 -11.15 -3.27 -28.02
CA LYS A 107 -10.46 -4.55 -27.95
C LYS A 107 -9.99 -4.78 -26.51
N MET A 108 -10.40 -5.91 -25.94
CA MET A 108 -10.03 -6.33 -24.59
C MET A 108 -9.01 -7.47 -24.62
N ILE A 109 -8.08 -7.49 -23.67
CA ILE A 109 -7.13 -8.58 -23.44
C ILE A 109 -7.23 -9.04 -21.98
N GLU A 110 -7.05 -10.35 -21.79
CA GLU A 110 -6.99 -10.98 -20.49
C GLU A 110 -5.64 -10.71 -19.79
N CYS A 111 -5.68 -10.05 -18.64
CA CYS A 111 -4.55 -9.83 -17.74
C CYS A 111 -4.75 -10.66 -16.44
N PRO A 112 -3.93 -11.72 -16.22
CA PRO A 112 -3.96 -12.49 -14.99
C PRO A 112 -3.64 -11.67 -13.75
N ILE A 113 -4.37 -11.93 -12.66
CA ILE A 113 -4.17 -11.30 -11.35
C ILE A 113 -4.32 -12.33 -10.22
N GLU A 114 -3.47 -12.22 -9.21
CA GLU A 114 -3.44 -13.08 -8.04
C GLU A 114 -3.09 -12.27 -6.80
N SER A 115 -3.76 -12.53 -5.69
CA SER A 115 -3.48 -11.93 -4.39
C SER A 115 -3.34 -13.03 -3.34
N GLU A 116 -2.16 -13.09 -2.72
CA GLU A 116 -1.89 -13.90 -1.52
C GLU A 116 -2.14 -12.99 -0.30
N ILE A 117 -3.05 -13.39 0.60
CA ILE A 117 -3.36 -12.71 1.86
C ILE A 117 -2.83 -13.57 3.00
N LYS A 118 -1.98 -13.00 3.86
CA LYS A 118 -1.31 -13.74 4.93
C LYS A 118 -1.67 -13.18 6.31
N LEU A 119 -1.94 -14.09 7.23
CA LEU A 119 -2.00 -13.82 8.67
C LEU A 119 -0.88 -14.57 9.37
N PHE A 120 -0.32 -13.96 10.41
CA PHE A 120 0.64 -14.59 11.29
C PHE A 120 0.03 -14.76 12.68
N SER A 121 0.53 -15.75 13.41
CA SER A 121 0.34 -15.83 14.85
C SER A 121 1.04 -14.62 15.49
N ASP A 122 0.41 -14.05 16.51
CA ASP A 122 0.94 -12.94 17.31
C ASP A 122 1.21 -11.59 16.61
N ILE A 123 1.06 -11.47 15.29
CA ILE A 123 1.21 -10.19 14.55
C ILE A 123 -0.16 -9.59 14.22
N GLN A 124 -0.38 -8.34 14.66
CA GLN A 124 -1.58 -7.54 14.36
C GLN A 124 -1.47 -6.84 12.98
N ARG A 125 -1.24 -7.60 11.91
CA ARG A 125 -1.18 -7.08 10.54
C ARG A 125 -1.69 -8.11 9.54
N ILE A 126 -2.42 -7.65 8.53
CA ILE A 126 -2.88 -8.47 7.40
C ILE A 126 -1.99 -8.13 6.21
N GLU A 127 -1.22 -9.08 5.70
CA GLU A 127 -0.29 -8.83 4.60
C GLU A 127 -0.85 -9.30 3.26
N PHE A 128 -0.59 -8.52 2.22
CA PHE A 128 -1.01 -8.79 0.86
C PHE A 128 0.21 -8.81 -0.06
N LYS A 129 0.23 -9.79 -0.95
CA LYS A 129 1.15 -9.85 -2.08
C LYS A 129 0.34 -10.08 -3.35
N THR A 130 0.33 -9.11 -4.23
CA THR A 130 -0.41 -9.17 -5.49
C THR A 130 0.54 -9.34 -6.66
N LYS A 131 0.28 -10.34 -7.51
CA LYS A 131 0.94 -10.51 -8.80
C LYS A 131 -0.02 -10.10 -9.90
N PHE A 132 0.47 -9.31 -10.85
CA PHE A 132 -0.29 -8.88 -12.03
C PHE A 132 0.57 -9.05 -13.27
N ASN A 133 0.04 -9.72 -14.30
CA ASN A 133 0.69 -9.81 -15.60
C ASN A 133 0.06 -8.77 -16.53
N ASN A 134 0.73 -7.62 -16.64
CA ASN A 134 0.28 -6.51 -17.45
C ASN A 134 0.52 -6.79 -18.94
N ARG A 135 -0.55 -6.72 -19.74
CA ARG A 135 -0.52 -6.95 -21.20
C ARG A 135 -1.15 -5.82 -21.99
N VAL A 136 -1.46 -4.70 -21.33
CA VAL A 136 -2.15 -3.56 -21.92
C VAL A 136 -1.40 -2.27 -21.62
N CYS A 137 -1.73 -1.22 -22.35
CA CYS A 137 -1.10 0.09 -22.24
C CYS A 137 -2.07 1.13 -21.67
N ASP A 138 -1.54 2.31 -21.33
CA ASP A 138 -2.31 3.55 -21.08
C ASP A 138 -3.42 3.37 -20.02
N HIS A 139 -3.04 2.83 -18.86
CA HIS A 139 -3.98 2.47 -17.80
C HIS A 139 -3.38 2.64 -16.40
N ARG A 140 -4.24 2.67 -15.39
CA ARG A 140 -3.88 2.75 -13.97
C ARG A 140 -4.64 1.69 -13.17
N LEU A 141 -3.90 0.81 -12.51
CA LEU A 141 -4.41 -0.23 -11.63
C LEU A 141 -4.26 0.21 -10.16
N GLN A 142 -5.37 0.18 -9.42
CA GLN A 142 -5.43 0.49 -8.00
C GLN A 142 -6.01 -0.69 -7.22
N VAL A 143 -5.62 -0.81 -5.95
CA VAL A 143 -6.31 -1.65 -4.97
C VAL A 143 -7.03 -0.78 -3.96
N GLU A 144 -8.29 -1.12 -3.69
CA GLU A 144 -9.20 -0.31 -2.88
C GLU A 144 -9.59 -1.01 -1.57
N PHE A 145 -9.64 -0.19 -0.51
CA PHE A 145 -10.07 -0.57 0.83
C PHE A 145 -11.14 0.42 1.32
N PRO A 146 -12.44 0.09 1.13
CA PRO A 146 -13.52 0.90 1.66
C PRO A 146 -13.47 0.92 3.19
N THR A 147 -13.39 2.11 3.78
CA THR A 147 -13.15 2.25 5.23
C THR A 147 -14.44 2.53 6.00
N ALA A 148 -15.35 3.31 5.41
CA ALA A 148 -16.52 3.90 6.08
C ALA A 148 -16.18 4.72 7.34
N ILE A 149 -14.90 5.09 7.52
CA ILE A 149 -14.42 5.91 8.63
C ILE A 149 -14.70 7.36 8.30
N LYS A 150 -15.44 8.06 9.18
CA LYS A 150 -15.81 9.46 8.97
C LYS A 150 -14.67 10.35 9.45
N SER A 151 -13.92 10.90 8.51
CA SER A 151 -12.85 11.85 8.76
C SER A 151 -12.72 12.80 7.59
N ASP A 152 -12.29 14.03 7.87
CA ASP A 152 -11.94 15.03 6.84
C ASP A 152 -10.44 15.00 6.51
N TYR A 153 -9.66 14.15 7.19
CA TYR A 153 -8.22 14.11 7.07
C TYR A 153 -7.67 12.69 6.95
N VAL A 154 -6.54 12.59 6.28
CA VAL A 154 -5.65 11.42 6.29
C VAL A 154 -4.26 11.80 6.77
N TYR A 155 -3.54 10.80 7.25
CA TYR A 155 -2.17 10.94 7.75
C TYR A 155 -1.29 10.00 6.94
N ALA A 156 -0.29 10.52 6.24
CA ALA A 156 0.58 9.68 5.42
C ALA A 156 2.05 9.90 5.74
N GLU A 157 2.83 8.82 5.70
CA GLU A 157 4.27 8.84 5.93
C GLU A 157 4.94 9.82 4.96
N GLY A 158 5.63 10.81 5.50
CA GLY A 158 6.46 11.77 4.78
C GLY A 158 7.94 11.62 5.12
N HIS A 159 8.73 12.63 4.77
CA HIS A 159 10.16 12.63 5.07
C HIS A 159 10.42 13.11 6.49
N PHE A 160 10.61 12.17 7.42
CA PHE A 160 10.80 12.42 8.86
C PHE A 160 9.60 13.06 9.57
N GLU A 161 8.41 12.88 9.02
CA GLU A 161 7.16 13.37 9.59
C GLU A 161 5.99 12.50 9.14
N VAL A 162 4.83 12.66 9.79
CA VAL A 162 3.56 12.16 9.27
C VAL A 162 2.69 13.34 8.87
N VAL A 163 2.45 13.45 7.56
CA VAL A 163 1.78 14.62 6.98
C VAL A 163 0.27 14.45 7.08
N LYS A 164 -0.38 15.37 7.79
CA LYS A 164 -1.85 15.52 7.82
C LYS A 164 -2.33 16.21 6.54
N ARG A 165 -3.25 15.58 5.81
CA ARG A 165 -3.85 16.13 4.58
C ARG A 165 -5.36 16.10 4.62
N SER A 166 -6.00 17.15 4.12
CA SER A 166 -7.46 17.16 3.90
C SER A 166 -7.81 16.16 2.80
N ILE A 167 -8.89 15.39 2.98
CA ILE A 167 -9.45 14.54 1.91
C ILE A 167 -10.27 15.36 0.90
N ASN A 168 -10.70 16.57 1.30
CA ASN A 168 -11.41 17.48 0.42
C ASN A 168 -10.43 18.13 -0.55
N ILE A 169 -10.72 17.97 -1.84
CA ILE A 169 -9.92 18.50 -2.93
C ILE A 169 -10.32 19.96 -3.18
N PRO A 170 -9.37 20.91 -3.17
CA PRO A 170 -9.69 22.30 -3.41
C PRO A 170 -10.17 22.54 -4.84
N GLY A 171 -11.02 23.55 -5.03
CA GLY A 171 -11.32 24.06 -6.36
C GLY A 171 -10.07 24.60 -7.05
N SER A 172 -9.86 24.23 -8.30
CA SER A 172 -8.67 24.61 -9.09
C SER A 172 -9.02 25.47 -10.31
N GLU A 173 -10.04 26.30 -10.20
CA GLU A 173 -10.41 27.22 -11.28
C GLU A 173 -9.29 28.25 -11.50
N GLY A 174 -8.91 28.47 -12.76
CA GLY A 174 -7.80 29.36 -13.12
C GLY A 174 -6.40 28.79 -12.89
N TRP A 175 -6.27 27.60 -12.31
CA TRP A 175 -4.96 26.95 -12.12
C TRP A 175 -4.46 26.35 -13.44
N LYS A 176 -3.12 26.24 -13.58
CA LYS A 176 -2.50 25.59 -14.74
C LYS A 176 -2.75 24.08 -14.75
N GLU A 177 -2.85 23.50 -13.57
CA GLU A 177 -3.14 22.09 -13.33
C GLU A 177 -4.38 21.97 -12.46
N LYS A 178 -5.20 20.94 -12.72
CA LYS A 178 -6.33 20.61 -11.85
C LYS A 178 -5.81 20.15 -10.50
N ALA A 179 -6.60 20.37 -9.44
CA ALA A 179 -6.29 19.77 -8.16
C ALA A 179 -6.36 18.24 -8.29
N TYR A 180 -5.24 17.58 -7.99
CA TYR A 180 -5.15 16.14 -8.08
C TYR A 180 -5.86 15.48 -6.91
N LYS A 181 -6.48 14.33 -7.19
CA LYS A 181 -7.03 13.45 -6.15
C LYS A 181 -5.95 12.58 -5.50
N THR A 182 -4.84 12.40 -6.18
CA THR A 182 -3.72 11.58 -5.73
C THR A 182 -2.77 12.37 -4.83
N ALA A 183 -2.16 11.67 -3.89
CA ALA A 183 -1.17 12.22 -2.97
C ALA A 183 -0.04 11.22 -2.70
N HIS A 184 1.09 11.77 -2.24
CA HIS A 184 2.30 11.00 -1.97
C HIS A 184 2.30 10.41 -0.56
N ASN A 185 2.86 9.21 -0.45
CA ASN A 185 3.25 8.59 0.81
C ASN A 185 4.59 7.86 0.64
N SER A 186 5.35 7.70 1.72
CA SER A 186 6.61 6.93 1.71
C SER A 186 6.46 5.50 2.22
N GLY A 187 5.28 5.10 2.71
CA GLY A 187 5.05 3.74 3.18
C GLY A 187 3.76 3.45 3.92
N PHE A 188 3.03 4.44 4.39
CA PHE A 188 1.65 4.24 4.83
C PHE A 188 0.78 5.45 4.58
N VAL A 189 -0.52 5.20 4.49
CA VAL A 189 -1.61 6.16 4.64
C VAL A 189 -2.58 5.64 5.69
N ASP A 190 -3.02 6.51 6.58
CA ASP A 190 -3.97 6.25 7.66
C ASP A 190 -5.18 7.17 7.56
N ILE A 191 -6.35 6.61 7.85
CA ILE A 191 -7.57 7.37 8.12
C ILE A 191 -8.17 6.92 9.44
N SER A 192 -8.51 7.87 10.31
CA SER A 192 -9.11 7.62 11.62
C SER A 192 -10.15 8.68 11.97
N ASP A 193 -11.15 8.28 12.76
CA ASP A 193 -12.19 9.16 13.33
C ASP A 193 -11.84 9.64 14.76
N GLY A 194 -10.64 9.28 15.26
CA GLY A 194 -10.15 9.57 16.60
C GLY A 194 -10.39 8.44 17.61
N GLU A 195 -11.33 7.52 17.35
CA GLU A 195 -11.55 6.33 18.16
C GLU A 195 -11.07 5.06 17.46
N TYR A 196 -11.21 5.03 16.12
CA TYR A 196 -10.89 3.90 15.28
C TYR A 196 -10.27 4.34 13.96
N GLY A 197 -9.33 3.55 13.47
CA GLY A 197 -8.58 3.85 12.27
C GLY A 197 -8.27 2.63 11.40
N LEU A 198 -7.86 2.92 10.17
CA LEU A 198 -7.39 1.93 9.22
C LEU A 198 -6.15 2.46 8.50
N ALA A 199 -5.01 1.81 8.78
CA ALA A 199 -3.76 2.10 8.10
C ALA A 199 -3.49 1.11 6.97
N LEU A 200 -3.15 1.63 5.79
CA LEU A 200 -2.67 0.88 4.64
C LEU A 200 -1.18 1.16 4.44
N LEU A 201 -0.37 0.13 4.67
CA LEU A 201 1.08 0.12 4.55
C LEU A 201 1.48 -0.42 3.17
N ASN A 202 2.64 -0.02 2.66
CA ASN A 202 3.17 -0.51 1.39
C ASN A 202 4.71 -0.58 1.35
N GLN A 203 5.21 -1.30 0.35
CA GLN A 203 6.62 -1.32 -0.02
C GLN A 203 6.82 -0.76 -1.43
N GLY A 204 7.13 0.53 -1.53
CA GLY A 204 7.47 1.18 -2.80
C GLY A 204 6.27 1.55 -3.67
N LEU A 205 5.09 1.78 -3.06
CA LEU A 205 3.87 2.22 -3.74
C LEU A 205 3.53 3.65 -3.27
N PRO A 206 4.12 4.69 -3.91
CA PRO A 206 4.16 6.03 -3.33
C PRO A 206 2.88 6.85 -3.56
N GLU A 207 1.93 6.37 -4.37
CA GLU A 207 0.73 7.11 -4.73
C GLU A 207 -0.52 6.47 -4.12
N TYR A 208 -1.33 7.28 -3.44
CA TYR A 208 -2.67 6.90 -2.99
C TYR A 208 -3.69 7.98 -3.35
N GLU A 209 -4.97 7.62 -3.27
CA GLU A 209 -6.12 8.52 -3.42
C GLU A 209 -7.19 8.13 -2.38
N ILE A 210 -7.99 9.10 -1.92
CA ILE A 210 -9.17 8.85 -1.08
C ILE A 210 -10.43 9.05 -1.92
N ILE A 211 -11.20 7.98 -2.10
CA ILE A 211 -12.45 8.02 -2.86
C ILE A 211 -13.62 8.37 -1.91
N PRO A 212 -14.35 9.48 -2.13
CA PRO A 212 -15.25 10.07 -1.13
C PRO A 212 -16.42 9.21 -0.67
N GLU A 213 -17.02 8.36 -1.52
CA GLU A 213 -18.31 7.71 -1.21
C GLU A 213 -18.25 6.85 0.07
N ASN A 214 -17.09 6.29 0.40
CA ASN A 214 -16.87 5.51 1.63
C ASN A 214 -15.51 5.80 2.28
N ASN A 215 -14.92 6.97 1.99
CA ASN A 215 -13.53 7.29 2.32
C ASN A 215 -12.59 6.11 2.01
N THR A 216 -12.74 5.55 0.82
CA THR A 216 -11.98 4.37 0.37
C THR A 216 -10.53 4.76 0.18
N ILE A 217 -9.61 4.05 0.82
CA ILE A 217 -8.19 4.19 0.52
C ILE A 217 -7.91 3.41 -0.76
N ALA A 218 -7.51 4.11 -1.83
CA ALA A 218 -7.07 3.53 -3.08
C ALA A 218 -5.55 3.67 -3.22
N LEU A 219 -4.84 2.55 -3.27
CA LEU A 219 -3.39 2.51 -3.46
C LEU A 219 -3.07 2.18 -4.92
N THR A 220 -2.33 3.04 -5.59
CA THR A 220 -1.91 2.79 -6.98
C THR A 220 -0.84 1.71 -6.99
N LEU A 221 -1.14 0.60 -7.69
CA LEU A 221 -0.21 -0.52 -7.87
C LEU A 221 0.63 -0.33 -9.12
N LEU A 222 0.00 0.08 -10.21
CA LEU A 222 0.64 0.23 -11.52
C LEU A 222 0.03 1.41 -12.27
N ARG A 223 0.89 2.21 -12.92
CA ARG A 223 0.48 3.26 -13.84
C ARG A 223 1.32 3.16 -15.10
N CYS A 224 0.66 3.08 -16.24
CA CYS A 224 1.27 2.75 -17.53
C CYS A 224 0.97 3.87 -18.52
N VAL A 225 2.03 4.47 -19.07
CA VAL A 225 1.96 5.57 -20.05
C VAL A 225 3.02 5.38 -21.12
N GLY A 226 2.86 6.02 -22.28
CA GLY A 226 3.79 5.87 -23.40
C GLY A 226 4.66 7.10 -23.69
N TRP A 227 4.61 8.14 -22.86
CA TRP A 227 5.24 9.43 -23.14
C TRP A 227 5.81 10.07 -21.87
N LEU A 228 6.99 10.68 -22.02
CA LEU A 228 7.63 11.48 -20.97
C LEU A 228 6.79 12.70 -20.58
N SER A 229 6.38 13.51 -21.56
CA SER A 229 5.55 14.70 -21.34
C SER A 229 4.55 14.85 -22.49
N ARG A 230 3.33 15.27 -22.16
CA ARG A 230 2.29 15.64 -23.12
C ARG A 230 1.57 16.93 -22.74
N GLY A 231 0.93 17.54 -23.73
CA GLY A 231 0.32 18.88 -23.62
C GLY A 231 -1.19 18.90 -23.86
N ASP A 232 -1.77 17.77 -24.23
CA ASP A 232 -3.20 17.55 -24.47
C ASP A 232 -3.88 16.80 -23.31
N LEU A 233 -3.39 16.99 -22.08
CA LEU A 233 -3.93 16.32 -20.90
C LEU A 233 -5.18 17.04 -20.38
N GLU A 234 -6.12 16.29 -19.85
CA GLU A 234 -7.32 16.83 -19.19
C GLU A 234 -6.96 17.54 -17.88
N TYR A 235 -5.91 17.06 -17.19
CA TYR A 235 -5.51 17.56 -15.86
C TYR A 235 -4.45 18.66 -15.91
N LYS A 236 -3.78 18.87 -17.05
CA LYS A 236 -2.69 19.84 -17.21
C LYS A 236 -2.68 20.44 -18.60
N LYS A 237 -2.59 21.77 -18.68
CA LYS A 237 -2.44 22.48 -19.96
C LYS A 237 -0.98 22.63 -20.36
N GLY A 238 -0.65 22.18 -21.56
CA GLY A 238 0.69 22.33 -22.14
C GLY A 238 1.73 21.34 -21.61
N ASN A 239 2.90 21.34 -22.24
CA ASN A 239 3.98 20.42 -21.89
C ASN A 239 4.78 20.90 -20.67
N VAL A 240 5.30 19.95 -19.88
CA VAL A 240 6.30 20.21 -18.82
C VAL A 240 7.71 20.09 -19.40
N GLY A 241 7.90 19.24 -20.42
CA GLY A 241 9.17 19.06 -21.12
C GLY A 241 8.99 18.58 -22.56
N SER A 242 10.05 18.03 -23.14
CA SER A 242 10.02 17.48 -24.49
C SER A 242 9.10 16.25 -24.58
N SER A 243 8.33 16.18 -25.67
CA SER A 243 7.44 15.06 -25.95
C SER A 243 8.22 13.88 -26.54
N PHE A 244 8.81 13.06 -25.68
CA PHE A 244 9.49 11.82 -26.06
C PHE A 244 8.62 10.60 -25.80
N ALA A 245 8.61 9.65 -26.74
CA ALA A 245 7.98 8.36 -26.55
C ALA A 245 8.82 7.52 -25.58
N THR A 246 8.16 6.90 -24.62
CA THR A 246 8.77 6.06 -23.58
C THR A 246 8.03 4.72 -23.52
N PRO A 247 8.19 3.84 -24.52
CA PRO A 247 7.40 2.62 -24.64
C PRO A 247 7.55 1.66 -23.46
N GLU A 248 8.69 1.68 -22.77
CA GLU A 248 8.94 0.85 -21.58
C GLU A 248 8.20 1.37 -20.33
N ALA A 249 7.77 2.64 -20.31
CA ALA A 249 6.94 3.21 -19.23
C ALA A 249 5.50 2.64 -19.23
N GLN A 250 5.16 1.78 -20.18
CA GLN A 250 3.94 0.98 -20.17
C GLN A 250 4.03 -0.20 -19.18
N CYS A 251 5.20 -0.50 -18.62
CA CYS A 251 5.39 -1.50 -17.58
C CYS A 251 4.74 -2.86 -17.89
N LEU A 252 4.88 -3.32 -19.14
CA LEU A 252 4.36 -4.61 -19.59
C LEU A 252 5.10 -5.77 -18.91
N GLY A 253 4.40 -6.88 -18.70
CA GLY A 253 4.94 -8.08 -18.07
C GLY A 253 4.54 -8.26 -16.61
N GLU A 254 5.30 -9.07 -15.89
CA GLU A 254 4.97 -9.48 -14.52
C GLU A 254 5.37 -8.43 -13.50
N ASN A 255 4.42 -8.05 -12.66
CA ASN A 255 4.61 -7.10 -11.56
C ASN A 255 4.17 -7.77 -10.25
N THR A 256 4.90 -7.51 -9.16
CA THR A 256 4.55 -7.98 -7.81
C THR A 256 4.54 -6.82 -6.83
N PHE A 257 3.45 -6.68 -6.10
CA PHE A 257 3.19 -5.59 -5.17
C PHE A 257 3.01 -6.11 -3.75
N TYR A 258 3.51 -5.36 -2.77
CA TYR A 258 3.45 -5.70 -1.35
C TYR A 258 2.82 -4.56 -0.56
N TYR A 259 1.74 -4.87 0.15
CA TYR A 259 1.05 -3.93 1.02
C TYR A 259 0.43 -4.68 2.21
N ALA A 260 0.02 -3.94 3.23
CA ALA A 260 -0.53 -4.54 4.44
C ALA A 260 -1.57 -3.62 5.08
N LEU A 261 -2.55 -4.21 5.75
CA LEU A 261 -3.63 -3.50 6.41
C LEU A 261 -3.56 -3.68 7.92
N ILE A 262 -3.76 -2.59 8.66
CA ILE A 262 -3.80 -2.57 10.12
C ILE A 262 -5.02 -1.77 10.58
N PRO A 263 -6.13 -2.44 10.91
CA PRO A 263 -7.17 -1.85 11.74
C PRO A 263 -6.61 -1.50 13.13
N HIS A 264 -7.00 -0.36 13.71
CA HIS A 264 -6.50 0.04 15.02
C HIS A 264 -7.45 0.94 15.80
N GLN A 265 -7.20 1.07 17.10
CA GLN A 265 -7.84 2.06 17.97
C GLN A 265 -7.07 3.37 17.96
N GLY A 266 -7.77 4.47 18.24
CA GLY A 266 -7.21 5.81 18.30
C GLY A 266 -6.66 6.30 16.95
N SER A 267 -5.67 7.17 17.00
CA SER A 267 -4.96 7.68 15.83
C SER A 267 -3.73 6.84 15.46
N TRP A 268 -3.09 7.17 14.33
CA TRP A 268 -1.91 6.47 13.81
C TRP A 268 -0.75 6.36 14.83
N ASP A 269 -0.57 7.36 15.68
CA ASP A 269 0.45 7.46 16.71
C ASP A 269 0.08 6.67 17.97
N ASP A 270 -1.21 6.63 18.35
CA ASP A 270 -1.71 5.73 19.40
C ASP A 270 -1.39 4.28 19.07
N ALA A 271 -1.60 3.91 17.80
CA ALA A 271 -1.38 2.58 17.26
C ALA A 271 0.05 2.29 16.78
N SER A 272 0.96 3.26 16.91
CA SER A 272 2.38 3.18 16.49
C SER A 272 2.54 2.71 15.04
N ILE A 273 1.73 3.23 14.12
CA ILE A 273 1.70 2.83 12.72
C ILE A 273 3.06 3.03 12.04
N SER A 274 3.76 4.15 12.29
CA SER A 274 5.09 4.39 11.71
C SER A 274 6.11 3.29 12.07
N GLN A 275 6.13 2.85 13.34
CA GLN A 275 6.97 1.73 13.79
C GLN A 275 6.56 0.40 13.16
N LYS A 276 5.25 0.12 13.07
CA LYS A 276 4.73 -1.09 12.42
C LYS A 276 5.05 -1.13 10.92
N THR A 277 5.02 0.03 10.24
CA THR A 277 5.44 0.20 8.84
C THR A 277 6.91 -0.12 8.67
N ARG A 278 7.76 0.34 9.59
CA ARG A 278 9.18 0.03 9.58
C ARG A 278 9.45 -1.45 9.80
N GLN A 279 8.78 -2.08 10.76
CA GLN A 279 8.88 -3.52 11.01
C GLN A 279 8.46 -4.31 9.78
N TYR A 280 7.39 -3.89 9.09
CA TYR A 280 6.91 -4.52 7.87
C TYR A 280 7.93 -4.41 6.71
N LYS A 281 8.60 -3.26 6.57
CA LYS A 281 9.63 -3.05 5.52
C LYS A 281 10.98 -3.69 5.85
N THR A 282 11.25 -4.06 7.11
CA THR A 282 12.56 -4.53 7.55
C THR A 282 12.66 -6.05 7.48
N LYS A 283 13.54 -6.56 6.62
CA LYS A 283 13.81 -7.99 6.54
C LYS A 283 14.63 -8.48 7.73
N VAL A 284 14.20 -9.56 8.36
CA VAL A 284 15.02 -10.29 9.34
C VAL A 284 16.17 -10.98 8.61
N LEU A 285 17.40 -10.71 9.05
CA LEU A 285 18.61 -11.33 8.50
C LEU A 285 19.01 -12.52 9.37
N SER A 286 19.15 -13.69 8.76
CA SER A 286 19.56 -14.92 9.43
C SER A 286 20.75 -15.54 8.71
N LYS A 287 21.75 -16.02 9.46
CA LYS A 287 22.88 -16.79 8.93
C LYS A 287 23.19 -17.93 9.89
N GLN A 288 23.20 -19.15 9.37
CA GLN A 288 23.64 -20.32 10.13
C GLN A 288 25.17 -20.31 10.27
N LEU A 289 25.65 -20.51 11.48
CA LEU A 289 27.07 -20.60 11.80
C LEU A 289 27.42 -22.02 12.25
N LYS A 290 28.70 -22.40 12.10
CA LYS A 290 29.23 -23.59 12.76
C LYS A 290 29.41 -23.31 14.25
N ASN A 291 29.40 -24.37 15.06
CA ASN A 291 29.77 -24.25 16.46
C ASN A 291 31.22 -23.77 16.57
N GLN A 292 31.43 -22.65 17.26
CA GLN A 292 32.71 -22.00 17.44
C GLN A 292 32.72 -21.21 18.74
N SER A 293 33.91 -20.98 19.31
CA SER A 293 34.07 -20.03 20.41
C SER A 293 33.99 -18.58 19.87
N GLY A 294 33.56 -17.66 20.73
CA GLY A 294 33.45 -16.24 20.41
C GLY A 294 33.40 -15.40 21.67
N ASN A 295 33.67 -14.10 21.54
CA ASN A 295 33.63 -13.13 22.64
C ASN A 295 32.31 -12.34 22.70
N LEU A 296 31.32 -12.68 21.87
CA LEU A 296 29.99 -12.07 21.87
C LEU A 296 28.98 -13.00 22.57
N SER A 297 28.03 -12.40 23.27
CA SER A 297 26.89 -13.11 23.87
C SER A 297 26.02 -13.77 22.79
N SER A 298 25.37 -14.88 23.13
CA SER A 298 24.38 -15.55 22.27
C SER A 298 23.11 -14.71 22.04
N SER A 299 22.85 -13.74 22.90
CA SER A 299 21.80 -12.73 22.75
C SER A 299 22.34 -11.36 23.15
N PHE A 300 22.17 -10.38 22.27
CA PHE A 300 22.68 -9.03 22.46
C PHE A 300 21.78 -8.00 21.78
N SER A 301 21.49 -6.90 22.47
CA SER A 301 20.85 -5.72 21.88
C SER A 301 21.89 -4.64 21.68
N PHE A 302 22.09 -4.20 20.44
CA PHE A 302 23.16 -3.26 20.11
C PHE A 302 22.83 -1.82 20.49
N ILE A 303 21.57 -1.40 20.29
CA ILE A 303 21.03 -0.11 20.69
C ILE A 303 19.62 -0.32 21.23
N GLN A 304 19.27 0.41 22.30
CA GLN A 304 17.91 0.54 22.75
C GLN A 304 17.48 2.02 22.70
N LEU A 305 16.38 2.30 22.00
CA LEU A 305 15.73 3.60 22.01
C LEU A 305 14.48 3.54 22.90
N GLU A 306 14.47 4.35 23.96
CA GLU A 306 13.31 4.62 24.80
C GLU A 306 12.63 5.91 24.33
N GLY A 307 11.31 5.92 24.27
CA GLY A 307 10.49 7.03 23.77
C GLY A 307 9.48 6.51 22.75
N LYS A 308 8.19 6.46 23.12
CA LYS A 308 7.12 5.77 22.37
C LYS A 308 7.10 6.15 20.90
N ASP A 309 7.28 7.43 20.59
CA ASP A 309 7.11 7.96 19.24
C ASP A 309 8.44 8.14 18.50
N LEU A 310 9.59 7.98 19.15
CA LEU A 310 10.88 8.22 18.53
C LEU A 310 11.33 7.08 17.62
N GLU A 311 12.01 7.43 16.52
CA GLU A 311 12.47 6.46 15.54
C GLU A 311 13.94 6.66 15.13
N ILE A 312 14.70 5.56 15.03
CA ILE A 312 16.09 5.57 14.55
C ILE A 312 16.12 5.53 13.03
N SER A 313 16.34 6.63 12.32
CA SER A 313 16.40 6.59 10.84
C SER A 313 17.76 6.17 10.27
N ALA A 314 18.84 6.23 11.05
CA ALA A 314 20.16 5.76 10.62
C ALA A 314 21.00 5.23 11.79
N LEU A 315 21.78 4.19 11.48
CA LEU A 315 22.83 3.64 12.32
C LEU A 315 24.03 3.31 11.43
N LYS A 316 25.12 4.07 11.54
CA LYS A 316 26.33 3.84 10.74
C LYS A 316 27.59 4.25 11.48
N LYS A 317 28.77 3.82 11.01
CA LYS A 317 30.04 4.42 11.47
C LYS A 317 30.17 5.85 10.93
N HIS A 318 30.79 6.73 11.72
CA HIS A 318 31.18 8.06 11.27
C HIS A 318 32.22 7.95 10.12
N GLU A 319 32.25 8.92 9.22
CA GLU A 319 33.10 8.86 8.01
C GLU A 319 34.59 9.02 8.32
N PHE A 320 34.90 9.84 9.32
CA PHE A 320 36.28 10.22 9.64
C PHE A 320 36.77 9.74 11.00
N GLU A 321 35.85 9.30 11.87
CA GLU A 321 36.17 8.97 13.26
C GLU A 321 35.68 7.58 13.59
N ASP A 322 36.32 6.92 14.56
CA ASP A 322 35.84 5.64 15.09
C ASP A 322 34.69 5.87 16.09
N LYS A 323 33.59 6.44 15.57
CA LYS A 323 32.37 6.73 16.32
C LYS A 323 31.16 6.14 15.63
N LEU A 324 30.13 5.88 16.42
CA LEU A 324 28.82 5.47 15.95
C LEU A 324 27.95 6.72 15.72
N LEU A 325 27.37 6.84 14.53
CA LEU A 325 26.39 7.86 14.20
C LEU A 325 25.00 7.24 14.27
N ILE A 326 24.13 7.85 15.08
CA ILE A 326 22.72 7.50 15.22
C ILE A 326 21.91 8.74 14.86
N ARG A 327 20.93 8.59 13.96
CA ARG A 327 19.96 9.65 13.67
C ARG A 327 18.60 9.24 14.21
N VAL A 328 18.03 10.06 15.08
CA VAL A 328 16.69 9.87 15.65
C VAL A 328 15.78 11.02 15.23
N TYR A 329 14.51 10.75 15.02
CA TYR A 329 13.50 11.77 14.75
C TYR A 329 12.19 11.45 15.48
N ASN A 330 11.39 12.49 15.70
CA ASN A 330 10.02 12.40 16.20
C ASN A 330 9.07 12.63 15.01
N PRO A 331 8.25 11.66 14.60
CA PRO A 331 7.29 11.82 13.51
C PRO A 331 6.04 12.61 13.89
N THR A 332 5.83 12.86 15.19
CA THR A 332 4.64 13.57 15.72
C THR A 332 4.86 15.08 15.81
N ASP A 333 3.78 15.83 16.00
CA ASP A 333 3.77 17.27 16.24
C ASP A 333 3.88 17.64 17.74
N ARG A 334 4.06 16.65 18.63
CA ARG A 334 4.12 16.85 20.08
C ARG A 334 5.54 16.75 20.59
N GLU A 335 5.85 17.51 21.64
CA GLU A 335 7.10 17.33 22.37
C GLU A 335 7.16 15.92 22.97
N THR A 336 8.33 15.28 22.87
CA THR A 336 8.56 13.96 23.43
C THR A 336 9.97 13.89 24.00
N THR A 337 10.16 13.01 24.98
CA THR A 337 11.45 12.73 25.61
C THR A 337 11.81 11.28 25.37
N GLY A 338 13.09 11.04 25.07
CA GLY A 338 13.60 9.70 24.91
C GLY A 338 15.04 9.55 25.35
N LYS A 339 15.50 8.31 25.38
CA LYS A 339 16.83 7.93 25.81
C LYS A 339 17.39 6.86 24.89
N ILE A 340 18.63 7.02 24.47
CA ILE A 340 19.39 5.98 23.76
C ILE A 340 20.31 5.31 24.77
N LYS A 341 20.27 3.98 24.85
CA LYS A 341 21.19 3.15 25.64
C LYS A 341 22.03 2.28 24.73
#